data_AF-A0A950T8U6-F1
#
_entry.id   AF-A0A950T8U6-F1
#
_cell.length_a   1.000
_cell.length_b   1.000
_cell.length_c   1.000
_cell.angle_alpha   90.00
_cell.angle_beta   90.00
_cell.angle_gamma   90.00
#
_symmetry.space_group_name_H-M   'P 1'
#
loop_
_entity.id
_entity.type
_entity.pdbx_description
1 polymer ?
#
loop_
_entity_poly.entity_id
_entity_poly.type
_entity_poly.pdbx_seq_one_letter_code
_entity_poly.pdbx_strand_id
1 'polypeptide(L)' 'MVQLLPLSQCLKLLGVPIETWREYKARMPRPIPFKVIDCMGHVNPNDVKRLLIEAGYSFEKQSPEQ' A
#
# COMPACT_ATOMS: atom_id res chain seq x y z
N MET A 1 -1.96 -18.89 -3.43
CA MET A 1 -2.36 -18.12 -4.63
C MET A 1 -2.17 -16.65 -4.31
N VAL A 2 -1.37 -15.90 -5.09
CA VAL A 2 -1.19 -14.45 -4.89
C VAL A 2 -2.17 -13.74 -5.81
N GLN A 3 -3.11 -12.99 -5.25
CA GLN A 3 -4.05 -12.18 -6.01
C GLN A 3 -3.50 -10.76 -6.12
N LEU A 4 -3.26 -10.32 -7.36
CA LEU A 4 -2.95 -8.93 -7.66
C LEU A 4 -4.27 -8.16 -7.76
N LEU A 5 -4.32 -7.00 -7.12
CA LEU A 5 -5.49 -6.13 -7.09
C LEU A 5 -5.09 -4.71 -7.48
N PRO A 6 -6.01 -3.90 -8.03
CA PRO A 6 -5.75 -2.49 -8.24
C PRO A 6 -5.29 -1.83 -6.95
N LEU A 7 -4.30 -0.96 -7.05
CA LEU A 7 -3.73 -0.24 -5.91
C LEU A 7 -4.80 0.47 -5.08
N SER A 8 -5.79 1.08 -5.73
CA SER A 8 -6.93 1.72 -5.07
C SER A 8 -7.72 0.73 -4.19
N GLN A 9 -7.87 -0.52 -4.63
CA GLN A 9 -8.53 -1.58 -3.89
C GLN A 9 -7.65 -2.07 -2.73
N CYS A 10 -6.32 -2.18 -2.91
CA CYS A 10 -5.40 -2.51 -1.82
C CYS A 10 -5.42 -1.45 -0.71
N LEU A 11 -5.36 -0.17 -1.08
CA LEU A 11 -5.46 0.92 -0.12
C LEU A 11 -6.78 0.86 0.64
N LYS A 12 -7.90 0.61 -0.05
CA LYS A 12 -9.21 0.44 0.58
C LYS A 12 -9.26 -0.74 1.55
N LEU A 13 -8.70 -1.89 1.18
CA LEU A 13 -8.64 -3.10 2.03
C LEU A 13 -7.77 -2.88 3.27
N LEU A 14 -6.72 -2.08 3.15
CA LEU A 14 -5.82 -1.74 4.25
C LEU A 14 -6.35 -0.57 5.11
N GLY A 15 -7.51 0.00 4.77
CA GLY A 15 -8.05 1.18 5.46
C GLY A 15 -7.19 2.44 5.26
N VAL A 16 -6.37 2.48 4.21
CA VAL A 16 -5.43 3.57 3.95
C VAL A 16 -6.12 4.64 3.10
N PRO A 17 -6.17 5.90 3.57
CA PRO A 17 -6.67 6.99 2.76
C PRO A 17 -5.78 7.21 1.54
N ILE A 18 -6.38 7.60 0.41
CA ILE A 18 -5.63 7.84 -0.83
C ILE A 18 -4.62 8.99 -0.69
N GLU A 19 -4.83 9.90 0.25
CA GLU A 19 -3.93 10.99 0.60
C GLU A 19 -2.61 10.46 1.16
N THR A 20 -2.65 9.47 2.04
CA THR A 20 -1.47 8.77 2.58
C THR A 20 -0.60 8.20 1.47
N TRP A 21 -1.23 7.65 0.43
CA TRP A 21 -0.50 7.15 -0.73
C TRP A 21 0.13 8.28 -1.57
N ARG A 22 -0.54 9.43 -1.70
CA ARG A 22 0.04 10.61 -2.36
C ARG A 22 1.23 11.16 -1.57
N GLU A 23 1.10 11.25 -0.25
CA GLU A 23 2.19 11.67 0.63
C GLU A 23 3.39 10.71 0.56
N TYR A 24 3.14 9.40 0.52
CA TYR A 24 4.17 8.39 0.29
C TYR A 24 4.93 8.64 -1.01
N LYS A 25 4.22 8.85 -2.14
CA LYS A 25 4.87 9.19 -3.43
C LYS A 25 5.67 10.48 -3.37
N ALA A 26 5.21 11.47 -2.60
CA ALA A 26 5.89 12.75 -2.47
C ALA A 26 7.15 12.66 -1.57
N ARG A 27 7.10 11.82 -0.53
CA ARG A 27 8.18 11.67 0.46
C ARG A 27 9.27 10.67 0.07
N MET A 28 8.99 9.71 -0.80
CA MET A 28 9.97 8.74 -1.29
C MET A 28 10.66 9.27 -2.56
N PRO A 29 11.88 9.83 -2.48
CA PRO A 29 12.65 10.23 -3.66
C PRO A 29 13.21 9.03 -4.43
N ARG A 30 13.15 7.82 -3.84
CA ARG A 30 13.54 6.59 -4.51
C ARG A 30 12.33 6.01 -5.24
N PRO A 31 12.50 5.53 -6.48
CA PRO A 31 11.41 4.88 -7.19
C PRO A 31 10.88 3.74 -6.34
N ILE A 32 9.58 3.73 -6.10
CA ILE A 32 8.87 2.54 -5.64
C ILE A 32 9.36 1.42 -6.55
N PRO A 33 9.97 0.35 -6.03
CA PRO A 33 10.50 -0.68 -6.90
C PRO A 33 9.35 -1.13 -7.82
N PHE A 34 9.51 -0.88 -9.13
CA PHE A 34 8.52 -1.16 -10.19
C PHE A 34 7.96 -2.58 -10.13
N LYS A 35 8.65 -3.47 -9.42
CA LYS A 35 8.24 -4.84 -9.14
C LYS A 35 6.97 -4.96 -8.29
N VAL A 36 6.54 -3.90 -7.60
CA VAL A 36 5.37 -3.93 -6.71
C VAL A 36 4.10 -3.44 -7.38
N ILE A 37 4.21 -2.55 -8.38
CA ILE A 37 3.09 -1.96 -9.12
C ILE A 37 3.29 -2.19 -10.61
N ASP A 38 2.41 -2.98 -11.22
CA ASP A 38 2.44 -3.18 -12.66
C ASP A 38 2.03 -1.91 -13.43
N CYS A 39 2.22 -1.91 -14.75
CA CYS A 39 1.85 -0.79 -15.63
C CYS A 39 0.34 -0.50 -15.66
N MET A 40 -0.50 -1.40 -15.15
CA MET A 40 -1.95 -1.25 -15.01
C MET A 40 -2.36 -0.82 -13.58
N GLY A 41 -1.40 -0.62 -12.67
CA GLY A 41 -1.64 -0.22 -11.29
C GLY A 41 -2.01 -1.35 -10.35
N HIS A 42 -1.76 -2.62 -10.70
CA HIS A 42 -2.01 -3.75 -9.80
C HIS A 42 -0.84 -4.04 -8.87
N VAL A 43 -1.18 -4.44 -7.65
CA VAL A 43 -0.26 -4.68 -6.54
C VAL A 43 -0.80 -5.79 -5.64
N ASN A 44 0.08 -6.44 -4.89
CA ASN A 44 -0.33 -7.31 -3.81
C ASN A 44 -0.59 -6.46 -2.55
N PRO A 45 -1.72 -6.66 -1.84
CA PRO A 45 -2.01 -5.92 -0.61
C PRO A 45 -0.90 -6.05 0.47
N ASN A 46 -0.20 -7.19 0.52
CA ASN A 46 0.92 -7.36 1.45
C ASN A 46 2.12 -6.48 1.11
N ASP A 47 2.42 -6.30 -0.18
CA ASP A 47 3.51 -5.43 -0.60
C ASP A 47 3.18 -3.97 -0.35
N VAL A 48 1.93 -3.54 -0.57
CA VAL A 48 1.47 -2.18 -0.21
C VAL A 48 1.63 -1.91 1.28
N LYS A 49 1.21 -2.86 2.12
CA LYS A 49 1.36 -2.76 3.58
C LYS A 49 2.83 -2.63 3.98
N ARG A 50 3.71 -3.44 3.38
CA ARG A 50 5.15 -3.41 3.63
C ARG A 50 5.76 -2.07 3.22
N LEU A 51 5.43 -1.55 2.03
CA LEU A 51 5.91 -0.24 1.55
C LEU A 51 5.51 0.91 2.49
N LEU A 52 4.28 0.88 2.98
CA LEU A 52 3.79 1.89 3.92
C LEU A 52 4.51 1.78 5.27
N ILE A 53 4.75 0.57 5.79
CA ILE A 53 5.58 0.37 7.01
C ILE A 53 7.01 0.88 6.83
N GLU A 54 7.66 0.60 5.69
CA GLU A 54 9.01 1.09 5.38
C GLU A 54 9.06 2.62 5.28
N ALA A 55 7.96 3.25 4.88
CA ALA A 55 7.82 4.71 4.90
C ALA A 55 7.53 5.29 6.30
N GLY A 56 7.45 4.45 7.33
CA GLY A 56 7.16 4.85 8.71
C GLY A 56 5.67 4.98 9.01
N TYR A 57 4.77 4.50 8.13
CA TYR A 57 3.36 4.40 8.48
C TYR A 57 3.13 3.18 9.37
N SER A 58 2.67 3.43 10.59
CA SER A 58 2.24 2.38 11.50
C SER A 58 0.77 2.05 11.25
N PHE A 59 0.50 0.77 11.03
CA PHE A 59 -0.85 0.23 11.02
C PHE A 59 -1.12 -0.29 12.42
N GLU A 60 -1.40 0.61 13.36
CA GLU A 60 -1.88 0.17 14.66
C GLU A 60 -3.16 -0.63 14.44
N LYS A 61 -3.17 -1.84 15.02
CA LYS A 61 -4.21 -2.86 14.87
C LYS A 61 -5.58 -2.20 15.04
N GLN A 62 -6.38 -2.13 13.99
CA GLN A 62 -7.81 -2.30 14.16
C GLN A 62 -7.99 -3.72 14.69
N SER A 63 -8.00 -3.87 16.02
CA SER A 63 -8.41 -5.11 16.67
C SER A 63 -9.75 -5.51 16.06
N PRO A 64 -9.88 -6.70 15.46
CA PRO A 64 -11.20 -7.25 15.20
C PRO A 64 -11.78 -7.64 16.56
N GLU A 65 -12.49 -6.71 17.19
CA GLU A 65 -13.45 -7.06 18.24
C GLU A 65 -14.64 -7.69 17.50
N GLN A 66 -14.67 -9.03 17.47
CA GLN A 66 -15.85 -9.85 17.15
C GLN A 66 -16.01 -10.91 18.24
#